data_AF-A0A7R9ZH81-F1
#
_entry.id   AF-A0A7R9ZH81-F1
#
_cell.length_a   1.000
_cell.length_b   1.000
_cell.length_c   1.000
_cell.angle_alpha   90.00
_cell.angle_beta   90.00
_cell.angle_gamma   90.00
#
_symmetry.space_group_name_H-M   'P 1'
#
loop_
_entity.id
_entity.type
_entity.pdbx_description
1 polymer ?
#
loop_
_entity_poly.entity_id
_entity_poly.type
_entity_poly.pdbx_seq_one_letter_code
_entity_poly.pdbx_strand_id
1 'polypeptide(L)'
;KKFDEALAAYDEAIALDPSTMTFHSNKAAVYFTAKKYDECIAACEKAVEVGKENRAPFEERARALTRAARAAQKKGDMAKAIEMCKEAQLENYDKATDRLLKTLELEKKKKDALDYQDDEKAEEAKQRGNAHFRNKEWADAVKEYEEAVKRAPKNAPIRNNLSAALCKIMDFNGAKRQIEEALELDPRYVKAWARKGDIEVVMKEYHKAMDSYKAGLEIEKDNPTCKAGLQKVMGLINQSASTMTEEERKERAEHAMADPEIQAILADPVVQQVLRDFNENPNAANQAMRDPFMRGKIEKLIASGIVQTA
;
A
#
# COMPACT_ATOMS: atom_id res chain seq x y z
N LYS A 1 -12.98 5.68 44.91
CA LYS A 1 -14.11 4.92 44.32
C LYS A 1 -14.39 3.74 45.24
N LYS A 2 -15.65 3.51 45.62
CA LYS A 2 -16.02 2.45 46.56
C LYS A 2 -16.51 1.21 45.80
N PHE A 3 -15.58 0.47 45.22
CA PHE A 3 -15.93 -0.61 44.30
C PHE A 3 -16.58 -1.80 45.01
N ASP A 4 -16.08 -2.19 46.18
CA ASP A 4 -16.59 -3.37 46.89
C ASP A 4 -18.01 -3.14 47.43
N GLU A 5 -18.30 -1.95 47.96
CA GLU A 5 -19.67 -1.56 48.37
C GLU A 5 -20.64 -1.59 47.17
N ALA A 6 -20.21 -1.11 46.00
CA ALA A 6 -21.04 -1.14 44.79
C ALA A 6 -21.28 -2.57 44.29
N LEU A 7 -20.26 -3.44 44.32
CA LEU A 7 -20.41 -4.85 43.94
C LEU A 7 -21.37 -5.57 44.88
N ALA A 8 -21.26 -5.36 46.20
CA ALA A 8 -22.15 -5.95 47.18
C ALA A 8 -23.62 -5.51 46.97
N ALA A 9 -23.85 -4.22 46.67
CA ALA A 9 -25.19 -3.72 46.37
C ALA A 9 -25.78 -4.35 45.09
N TYR A 10 -24.96 -4.58 44.06
CA TYR A 10 -25.43 -5.29 42.85
C TYR A 10 -25.68 -6.78 43.12
N ASP A 11 -24.92 -7.41 44.00
CA ASP A 11 -25.16 -8.81 44.40
C ASP A 11 -26.49 -8.97 45.14
N GLU A 12 -26.83 -8.04 46.04
CA GLU A 12 -28.15 -8.00 46.69
C GLU A 12 -29.27 -7.76 45.68
N ALA A 13 -29.09 -6.83 44.73
CA ALA A 13 -30.08 -6.56 43.69
C ALA A 13 -30.33 -7.79 42.79
N ILE A 14 -29.27 -8.52 42.41
CA ILE A 14 -29.37 -9.76 41.63
C ILE A 14 -30.10 -10.87 42.42
N ALA A 15 -29.87 -10.95 43.73
CA ALA A 15 -30.56 -11.92 44.58
C ALA A 15 -32.07 -11.64 44.70
N LEU A 16 -32.46 -10.36 44.69
CA LEU A 16 -33.86 -9.94 44.74
C LEU A 16 -34.57 -10.07 43.39
N ASP A 17 -33.87 -9.79 42.28
CA ASP A 17 -34.40 -9.92 40.93
C ASP A 17 -33.32 -10.46 39.96
N PRO A 18 -33.23 -11.80 39.82
CA PRO A 18 -32.25 -12.44 38.96
C PRO A 18 -32.57 -12.35 37.47
N SER A 19 -33.77 -11.88 37.10
CA SER A 19 -34.22 -11.81 35.70
C SER A 19 -33.72 -10.55 34.98
N THR A 20 -33.25 -9.55 35.74
CA THR A 20 -32.83 -8.25 35.20
C THR A 20 -31.35 -8.24 34.81
N MET A 21 -31.08 -8.22 33.50
CA MET A 21 -29.70 -8.17 32.97
C MET A 21 -28.93 -6.89 33.35
N THR A 22 -29.62 -5.79 33.63
CA THR A 22 -29.01 -4.48 33.89
C THR A 22 -28.15 -4.50 35.15
N PHE A 23 -28.47 -5.30 36.17
CA PHE A 23 -27.64 -5.44 37.35
C PHE A 23 -26.29 -6.08 37.02
N HIS A 24 -26.28 -7.16 36.25
CA HIS A 24 -25.05 -7.79 35.76
C HIS A 24 -24.24 -6.84 34.86
N SER A 25 -24.90 -6.11 33.95
CA SER A 25 -24.26 -5.13 33.06
C SER A 25 -23.62 -3.97 33.83
N ASN A 26 -24.27 -3.49 34.89
CA ASN A 26 -23.75 -2.43 35.74
C ASN A 26 -22.61 -2.94 36.63
N LYS A 27 -22.72 -4.16 37.17
CA LYS A 27 -21.63 -4.84 37.88
C LYS A 27 -20.39 -4.98 36.98
N ALA A 28 -20.57 -5.33 35.71
CA ALA A 28 -19.49 -5.35 34.72
C ALA A 28 -18.84 -3.98 34.53
N ALA A 29 -19.61 -2.88 34.53
CA ALA A 29 -19.06 -1.52 34.45
C ALA A 29 -18.19 -1.15 35.67
N VAL A 30 -18.55 -1.64 36.86
CA VAL A 30 -17.72 -1.51 38.07
C VAL A 30 -16.40 -2.25 37.88
N TYR A 31 -16.44 -3.52 37.45
CA TYR A 31 -15.24 -4.31 37.19
C TYR A 31 -14.33 -3.67 36.12
N PHE A 32 -14.92 -3.18 35.03
CA PHE A 32 -14.18 -2.45 33.99
C PHE A 32 -13.43 -1.24 34.56
N THR A 33 -14.10 -0.46 35.40
CA THR A 33 -13.54 0.74 36.03
C THR A 33 -12.46 0.40 37.06
N ALA A 34 -12.60 -0.76 37.73
CA ALA A 34 -11.60 -1.32 38.63
C ALA A 34 -10.43 -2.02 37.89
N LYS A 35 -10.44 -2.04 36.55
CA LYS A 35 -9.48 -2.76 35.69
C LYS A 35 -9.45 -4.29 35.92
N LYS A 36 -10.52 -4.82 36.48
CA LYS A 36 -10.79 -6.25 36.65
C LYS A 36 -11.44 -6.78 35.38
N TYR A 37 -10.63 -6.94 34.33
CA TYR A 37 -11.13 -7.17 32.97
C TYR A 37 -11.76 -8.55 32.78
N ASP A 38 -11.24 -9.58 33.45
CA ASP A 38 -11.80 -10.93 33.38
C ASP A 38 -13.18 -10.99 34.05
N GLU A 39 -13.31 -10.38 35.22
CA GLU A 39 -14.59 -10.27 35.92
C GLU A 39 -15.58 -9.39 35.16
N CYS A 40 -15.11 -8.33 34.49
CA CYS A 40 -15.94 -7.52 33.60
C CYS A 40 -16.51 -8.36 32.45
N ILE A 41 -15.66 -9.15 31.79
CA ILE A 41 -16.06 -10.00 30.68
C ILE A 41 -17.11 -11.01 31.13
N ALA A 42 -16.82 -11.75 32.21
CA ALA A 42 -17.73 -12.76 32.75
C ALA A 42 -19.08 -12.15 33.17
N ALA A 43 -19.06 -10.97 33.80
CA ALA A 43 -20.28 -10.28 34.18
C ALA A 43 -21.10 -9.79 32.97
N CYS A 44 -20.45 -9.35 31.88
CA CYS A 44 -21.13 -9.01 30.64
C CYS A 44 -21.72 -10.24 29.94
N GLU A 45 -20.97 -11.34 29.86
CA GLU A 45 -21.46 -12.61 29.30
C GLU A 45 -22.70 -13.10 30.07
N LYS A 46 -22.65 -13.03 31.41
CA LYS A 46 -23.81 -13.35 32.25
C LYS A 46 -24.98 -12.41 32.04
N ALA A 47 -24.73 -11.10 31.85
CA ALA A 47 -25.78 -10.14 31.52
C ALA A 47 -26.49 -10.50 30.20
N VAL A 48 -25.74 -10.94 29.19
CA VAL A 48 -26.30 -11.33 27.89
C VAL A 48 -27.09 -12.63 28.00
N GLU A 49 -26.61 -13.61 28.77
CA GLU A 49 -27.33 -14.86 29.07
C GLU A 49 -28.68 -14.57 29.71
N VAL A 50 -28.70 -13.85 30.83
CA VAL A 50 -29.92 -13.42 31.54
C VAL A 50 -30.82 -12.61 30.61
N GLY A 51 -30.23 -11.72 29.80
CA GLY A 51 -30.98 -10.91 28.84
C GLY A 51 -31.63 -11.73 27.72
N LYS A 52 -30.99 -12.81 27.25
CA LYS A 52 -31.56 -13.75 26.26
C LYS A 52 -32.73 -14.53 26.84
N GLU A 53 -32.57 -15.06 28.05
CA GLU A 53 -33.61 -15.82 28.75
C GLU A 53 -34.86 -14.97 29.03
N ASN A 54 -34.65 -13.70 29.39
CA ASN A 54 -35.72 -12.79 29.83
C ASN A 54 -36.16 -11.78 28.74
N ARG A 55 -35.76 -12.01 27.48
CA ARG A 55 -36.13 -11.17 26.31
C ARG A 55 -35.82 -9.68 26.50
N ALA A 56 -34.69 -9.38 27.13
CA ALA A 56 -34.24 -8.01 27.31
C ALA A 56 -33.95 -7.34 25.95
N PRO A 57 -34.00 -5.99 25.88
CA PRO A 57 -33.78 -5.26 24.64
C PRO A 57 -32.45 -5.62 23.97
N PHE A 58 -32.48 -5.82 22.65
CA PHE A 58 -31.29 -6.12 21.83
C PHE A 58 -30.16 -5.10 22.06
N GLU A 59 -30.51 -3.82 22.19
CA GLU A 59 -29.56 -2.72 22.44
C GLU A 59 -28.79 -2.89 23.76
N GLU A 60 -29.43 -3.39 24.82
CA GLU A 60 -28.78 -3.59 26.12
C GLU A 60 -27.79 -4.76 26.08
N ARG A 61 -28.16 -5.84 25.37
CA ARG A 61 -27.31 -7.00 25.14
C ARG A 61 -26.09 -6.63 24.29
N ALA A 62 -26.31 -5.91 23.19
CA ALA A 62 -25.23 -5.37 22.37
C ALA A 62 -24.31 -4.44 23.19
N ARG A 63 -24.85 -3.58 24.05
CA ARG A 63 -24.04 -2.70 24.93
C ARG A 63 -23.18 -3.49 25.92
N ALA A 64 -23.70 -4.56 26.50
CA ALA A 64 -22.94 -5.44 27.38
C ALA A 64 -21.78 -6.12 26.61
N LEU A 65 -22.06 -6.66 25.42
CA LEU A 65 -21.05 -7.25 24.54
C LEU A 65 -19.98 -6.24 24.12
N THR A 66 -20.34 -5.01 23.75
CA THR A 66 -19.37 -3.96 23.43
C THR A 66 -18.51 -3.58 24.63
N ARG A 67 -19.03 -3.64 25.87
CA ARG A 67 -18.22 -3.46 27.08
C ARG A 67 -17.25 -4.63 27.29
N ALA A 68 -17.70 -5.85 27.05
CA ALA A 68 -16.85 -7.04 27.13
C ALA A 68 -15.72 -6.98 26.07
N ALA A 69 -16.03 -6.55 24.84
CA ALA A 69 -15.04 -6.33 23.79
C ALA A 69 -13.96 -5.32 24.20
N ARG A 70 -14.35 -4.19 24.81
CA ARG A 70 -13.40 -3.20 25.34
C ARG A 70 -12.55 -3.76 26.47
N ALA A 71 -13.11 -4.60 27.34
CA ALA A 71 -12.36 -5.25 28.41
C ALA A 71 -11.32 -6.23 27.83
N ALA A 72 -11.71 -7.04 26.85
CA ALA A 72 -10.82 -7.95 26.13
C ALA A 72 -9.69 -7.19 25.42
N GLN A 73 -10.02 -6.08 24.74
CA GLN A 73 -9.02 -5.19 24.14
C GLN A 73 -8.01 -4.69 25.18
N LYS A 74 -8.47 -4.23 26.37
CA LYS A 74 -7.57 -3.76 27.44
C LYS A 74 -6.70 -4.86 28.04
N LYS A 75 -7.14 -6.12 27.98
CA LYS A 75 -6.36 -7.30 28.34
C LYS A 75 -5.33 -7.68 27.26
N GLY A 76 -5.46 -7.16 26.04
CA GLY A 76 -4.64 -7.55 24.89
C GLY A 76 -5.17 -8.78 24.15
N ASP A 77 -6.35 -9.28 24.51
CA ASP A 77 -7.02 -10.37 23.81
C ASP A 77 -7.83 -9.83 22.63
N MET A 78 -7.11 -9.53 21.55
CA MET A 78 -7.70 -8.97 20.33
C MET A 78 -8.69 -9.93 19.67
N ALA A 79 -8.47 -11.25 19.77
CA ALA A 79 -9.36 -12.26 19.17
C ALA A 79 -10.73 -12.22 19.85
N LYS A 80 -10.75 -12.29 21.19
CA LYS A 80 -11.99 -12.21 21.97
C LYS A 80 -12.68 -10.85 21.83
N ALA A 81 -11.91 -9.76 21.72
CA ALA A 81 -12.48 -8.43 21.48
C ALA A 81 -13.23 -8.33 20.14
N ILE A 82 -12.65 -8.88 19.06
CA ILE A 82 -13.28 -8.92 17.73
C ILE A 82 -14.53 -9.79 17.75
N GLU A 83 -14.46 -10.97 18.36
CA GLU A 83 -15.59 -11.88 18.51
C GLU A 83 -16.78 -11.19 19.21
N MET A 84 -16.54 -10.56 20.35
CA MET A 84 -17.57 -9.85 21.11
C MET A 84 -18.15 -8.65 20.35
N CYS A 85 -17.33 -7.94 19.56
CA CYS A 85 -17.84 -6.91 18.68
C CYS A 85 -18.74 -7.47 17.57
N LYS A 86 -18.39 -8.63 16.98
CA LYS A 86 -19.23 -9.30 15.97
C LYS A 86 -20.55 -9.76 16.57
N GLU A 87 -20.52 -10.36 17.75
CA GLU A 87 -21.75 -10.73 18.48
C GLU A 87 -22.61 -9.50 18.80
N ALA A 88 -22.01 -8.40 19.25
CA ALA A 88 -22.74 -7.17 19.53
C ALA A 88 -23.47 -6.64 18.28
N GLN A 89 -22.81 -6.68 17.12
CA GLN A 89 -23.42 -6.28 15.83
C GLN A 89 -24.55 -7.20 15.39
N LEU A 90 -24.47 -8.50 15.71
CA LEU A 90 -25.53 -9.47 15.43
C LEU A 90 -26.75 -9.24 16.34
N GLU A 91 -26.53 -8.85 17.60
CA GLU A 91 -27.62 -8.50 18.53
C GLU A 91 -28.31 -7.21 18.09
N ASN A 92 -27.55 -6.13 17.92
CA ASN A 92 -28.06 -4.85 17.45
C ASN A 92 -26.96 -4.03 16.79
N TYR A 93 -27.18 -3.65 15.53
CA TYR A 93 -26.22 -2.83 14.81
C TYR A 93 -25.99 -1.48 15.50
N ASP A 94 -24.72 -1.14 15.71
CA ASP A 94 -24.30 0.14 16.27
C ASP A 94 -23.05 0.67 15.56
N LYS A 95 -23.10 1.93 15.12
CA LYS A 95 -21.98 2.56 14.40
C LYS A 95 -20.73 2.67 15.24
N ALA A 96 -20.84 2.90 16.56
CA ALA A 96 -19.66 3.03 17.41
C ALA A 96 -18.95 1.67 17.58
N THR A 97 -19.72 0.60 17.70
CA THR A 97 -19.23 -0.77 17.79
C THR A 97 -18.64 -1.25 16.45
N ASP A 98 -19.19 -0.84 15.31
CA ASP A 98 -18.64 -1.19 13.98
C ASP A 98 -17.28 -0.53 13.74
N ARG A 99 -17.14 0.74 14.15
CA ARG A 99 -15.85 1.45 14.15
C ARG A 99 -14.82 0.77 15.05
N LEU A 100 -15.24 0.33 16.24
CA LEU A 100 -14.38 -0.43 17.14
C LEU A 100 -13.93 -1.75 16.51
N LEU A 101 -14.85 -2.52 15.93
CA LEU A 101 -14.56 -3.77 15.24
C LEU A 101 -13.50 -3.58 14.14
N LYS A 102 -13.71 -2.61 13.24
CA LYS A 102 -12.76 -2.30 12.15
C LYS A 102 -11.38 -1.88 12.69
N THR A 103 -11.37 -1.14 13.79
CA THR A 103 -10.11 -0.74 14.45
C THR A 103 -9.37 -1.94 15.00
N LEU A 104 -10.07 -2.84 15.71
CA LEU A 104 -9.50 -4.06 16.27
C LEU A 104 -8.98 -5.01 15.18
N GLU A 105 -9.73 -5.19 14.09
CA GLU A 105 -9.31 -6.02 12.96
C GLU A 105 -8.06 -5.45 12.28
N LEU A 106 -7.97 -4.12 12.13
CA LEU A 106 -6.78 -3.46 11.60
C LEU A 106 -5.58 -3.58 12.56
N GLU A 107 -5.78 -3.37 13.86
CA GLU A 107 -4.73 -3.51 14.89
C GLU A 107 -4.21 -4.95 14.94
N LYS A 108 -5.11 -5.94 14.93
CA LYS A 108 -4.75 -7.35 14.87
C LYS A 108 -3.97 -7.66 13.60
N LYS A 109 -4.45 -7.21 12.43
CA LYS A 109 -3.73 -7.42 11.15
C LYS A 109 -2.33 -6.82 11.18
N LYS A 110 -2.16 -5.61 11.74
CA LYS A 110 -0.85 -4.97 11.88
C LYS A 110 0.06 -5.74 12.83
N LYS A 111 -0.48 -6.22 13.95
CA LYS A 111 0.27 -7.03 14.92
C LYS A 111 0.68 -8.37 14.30
N ASP A 112 -0.25 -9.09 13.69
CA ASP A 112 0.02 -10.37 13.03
C ASP A 112 1.09 -10.19 11.93
N ALA A 113 1.04 -9.10 11.16
CA ALA A 113 2.07 -8.78 10.15
C ALA A 113 3.43 -8.39 10.74
N LEU A 114 3.47 -7.83 11.96
CA LEU A 114 4.71 -7.54 12.67
C LEU A 114 5.30 -8.81 13.28
N ASP A 115 4.47 -9.63 13.92
CA ASP A 115 4.85 -10.91 14.52
C ASP A 115 5.29 -11.93 13.46
N TYR A 116 4.84 -11.76 12.21
CA TYR A 116 5.30 -12.56 11.07
C TYR A 116 6.70 -12.18 10.57
N GLN A 117 7.21 -10.99 10.89
CA GLN A 117 8.51 -10.52 10.42
C GLN A 117 9.64 -11.32 11.04
N ASP A 118 10.56 -11.76 10.19
CA ASP A 118 11.65 -12.65 10.56
C ASP A 118 12.72 -12.56 9.46
N ASP A 119 13.80 -11.85 9.74
CA ASP A 119 14.85 -11.55 8.74
C ASP A 119 15.58 -12.82 8.27
N GLU A 120 15.72 -13.83 9.13
CA GLU A 120 16.36 -15.11 8.77
C GLU A 120 15.47 -15.88 7.79
N LYS A 121 14.18 -16.01 8.10
CA LYS A 121 13.22 -16.64 7.18
C LYS A 121 13.02 -15.84 5.89
N ALA A 122 13.15 -14.51 5.96
CA ALA A 122 13.14 -13.66 4.77
C ALA A 122 14.33 -14.00 3.85
N GLU A 123 15.52 -14.16 4.43
CA GLU A 123 16.73 -14.53 3.69
C GLU A 123 16.59 -15.93 3.07
N GLU A 124 16.11 -16.92 3.82
CA GLU A 124 15.85 -18.26 3.31
C GLU A 124 14.87 -18.26 2.12
N ALA A 125 13.73 -17.56 2.25
CA ALA A 125 12.76 -17.40 1.18
C ALA A 125 13.35 -16.69 -0.04
N LYS A 126 14.16 -15.64 0.18
CA LYS A 126 14.89 -14.96 -0.90
C LYS A 126 15.84 -15.93 -1.63
N GLN A 127 16.54 -16.81 -0.91
CA GLN A 127 17.44 -17.78 -1.54
C GLN A 127 16.69 -18.86 -2.34
N ARG A 128 15.53 -19.33 -1.86
CA ARG A 128 14.65 -20.21 -2.65
C ARG A 128 14.12 -19.50 -3.90
N GLY A 129 13.69 -18.25 -3.77
CA GLY A 129 13.32 -17.40 -4.90
C GLY A 129 14.45 -17.26 -5.93
N ASN A 130 15.69 -17.03 -5.47
CA ASN A 130 16.87 -16.98 -6.34
C ASN A 130 17.14 -18.32 -7.05
N ALA A 131 16.86 -19.46 -6.41
CA ALA A 131 17.00 -20.78 -7.03
C ALA A 131 15.96 -20.97 -8.14
N HIS A 132 14.68 -20.74 -7.85
CA HIS A 132 13.61 -20.81 -8.85
C HIS A 132 13.86 -19.84 -10.02
N PHE A 133 14.30 -18.61 -9.73
CA PHE A 133 14.62 -17.64 -10.77
C PHE A 133 15.75 -18.14 -11.68
N ARG A 134 16.81 -18.74 -11.14
CA ARG A 134 17.90 -19.33 -11.96
C ARG A 134 17.40 -20.49 -12.81
N ASN A 135 16.45 -21.28 -12.31
CA ASN A 135 15.83 -22.40 -13.01
C ASN A 135 14.74 -21.97 -14.01
N LYS A 136 14.46 -20.66 -14.13
CA LYS A 136 13.39 -20.10 -14.96
C LYS A 136 11.97 -20.48 -14.51
N GLU A 137 11.82 -20.88 -13.26
CA GLU A 137 10.56 -21.18 -12.58
C GLU A 137 9.97 -19.88 -12.03
N TRP A 138 9.57 -18.97 -12.93
CA TRP A 138 9.28 -17.58 -12.56
C TRP A 138 8.11 -17.41 -11.59
N ALA A 139 7.05 -18.21 -11.75
CA ALA A 139 5.89 -18.14 -10.87
C ALA A 139 6.24 -18.55 -9.44
N ASP A 140 7.08 -19.57 -9.27
CA ASP A 140 7.52 -20.01 -7.95
C ASP A 140 8.57 -19.05 -7.35
N ALA A 141 9.41 -18.44 -8.19
CA ALA A 141 10.28 -17.35 -7.76
C ALA A 141 9.48 -16.15 -7.20
N VAL A 142 8.39 -15.76 -7.86
CA VAL A 142 7.48 -14.71 -7.37
C VAL A 142 6.91 -15.09 -6.01
N LYS A 143 6.39 -16.30 -5.83
CA LYS A 143 5.83 -16.77 -4.54
C LYS A 143 6.85 -16.66 -3.40
N GLU A 144 8.07 -17.14 -3.62
CA GLU A 144 9.12 -17.11 -2.61
C GLU A 144 9.62 -15.68 -2.32
N TYR A 145 9.72 -14.81 -3.33
CA TYR A 145 10.05 -13.41 -3.10
C TYR A 145 8.94 -12.63 -2.40
N GLU A 146 7.66 -12.91 -2.69
CA GLU A 146 6.53 -12.32 -1.96
C GLU A 146 6.53 -12.74 -0.49
N GLU A 147 6.85 -14.00 -0.21
CA GLU A 147 7.04 -14.47 1.16
C GLU A 147 8.20 -13.73 1.84
N ALA A 148 9.33 -13.59 1.15
CA ALA A 148 10.47 -12.83 1.66
C ALA A 148 10.11 -11.36 1.95
N VAL A 149 9.30 -10.70 1.11
CA VAL A 149 8.81 -9.34 1.35
C VAL A 149 7.86 -9.29 2.57
N LYS A 150 6.99 -10.28 2.77
CA LYS A 150 6.12 -10.34 3.96
C LYS A 150 6.93 -10.45 5.25
N ARG A 151 8.04 -11.19 5.21
CA ARG A 151 8.96 -11.38 6.35
C ARG A 151 9.86 -10.18 6.61
N ALA A 152 10.32 -9.50 5.56
CA ALA A 152 11.18 -8.32 5.64
C ALA A 152 10.67 -7.17 4.75
N PRO A 153 9.56 -6.50 5.12
CA PRO A 153 8.88 -5.52 4.25
C PRO A 153 9.70 -4.26 3.96
N LYS A 154 10.76 -4.01 4.75
CA LYS A 154 11.66 -2.86 4.61
C LYS A 154 12.96 -3.19 3.85
N ASN A 155 13.03 -4.34 3.19
CA ASN A 155 14.22 -4.76 2.45
C ASN A 155 14.09 -4.44 0.94
N ALA A 156 14.69 -3.32 0.52
CA ALA A 156 14.68 -2.86 -0.87
C ALA A 156 15.28 -3.89 -1.87
N PRO A 157 16.41 -4.58 -1.57
CA PRO A 157 16.93 -5.65 -2.42
C PRO A 157 15.92 -6.76 -2.75
N ILE A 158 15.15 -7.25 -1.77
CA ILE A 158 14.15 -8.31 -2.00
C ILE A 158 13.06 -7.83 -2.95
N ARG A 159 12.58 -6.59 -2.78
CA ARG A 159 11.56 -5.99 -3.66
C ARG A 159 12.05 -5.82 -5.10
N ASN A 160 13.31 -5.44 -5.28
CA ASN A 160 13.94 -5.41 -6.61
C ASN A 160 14.02 -6.82 -7.25
N ASN A 161 14.26 -7.87 -6.46
CA ASN A 161 14.27 -9.23 -6.98
C ASN A 161 12.85 -9.70 -7.34
N LEU A 162 11.85 -9.36 -6.51
CA LEU A 162 10.45 -9.60 -6.80
C LEU A 162 10.02 -8.90 -8.09
N SER A 163 10.37 -7.63 -8.28
CA SER A 163 10.03 -6.91 -9.51
C SER A 163 10.67 -7.56 -10.74
N ALA A 164 11.91 -8.04 -10.63
CA ALA A 164 12.56 -8.78 -11.71
C ALA A 164 11.83 -10.08 -12.05
N ALA A 165 11.33 -10.83 -11.06
CA ALA A 165 10.52 -12.03 -11.27
C ALA A 165 9.15 -11.72 -11.87
N LEU A 166 8.48 -10.65 -11.42
CA LEU A 166 7.21 -10.18 -11.97
C LEU A 166 7.34 -9.78 -13.45
N CYS A 167 8.43 -9.11 -13.84
CA CYS A 167 8.72 -8.84 -15.25
C CYS A 167 8.80 -10.10 -16.11
N LYS A 168 9.30 -11.23 -15.56
CA LYS A 168 9.41 -12.49 -16.29
C LYS A 168 8.06 -13.17 -16.55
N ILE A 169 7.06 -12.89 -15.72
CA ILE A 169 5.68 -13.34 -15.93
C ILE A 169 4.79 -12.25 -16.57
N MET A 170 5.39 -11.18 -17.08
CA MET A 170 4.71 -10.06 -17.75
C MET A 170 3.75 -9.25 -16.85
N ASP A 171 3.87 -9.37 -15.51
CA ASP A 171 3.17 -8.46 -14.59
C ASP A 171 3.99 -7.17 -14.40
N PHE A 172 3.98 -6.31 -15.42
CA PHE A 172 4.73 -5.06 -15.43
C PHE A 172 4.18 -4.05 -14.41
N ASN A 173 2.86 -4.03 -14.19
CA ASN A 173 2.23 -3.16 -13.20
C ASN A 173 2.61 -3.57 -11.76
N GLY A 174 2.60 -4.87 -11.46
CA GLY A 174 3.10 -5.40 -10.20
C GLY A 174 4.58 -5.09 -10.01
N ALA A 175 5.40 -5.31 -11.05
CA ALA A 175 6.83 -5.01 -11.01
C ALA A 175 7.10 -3.51 -10.74
N LYS A 176 6.36 -2.61 -11.38
CA LYS A 176 6.47 -1.17 -11.19
C LYS A 176 6.18 -0.76 -9.75
N ARG A 177 5.08 -1.26 -9.16
CA ARG A 177 4.78 -1.01 -7.73
C ARG A 177 5.90 -1.48 -6.81
N GLN A 178 6.42 -2.69 -7.03
CA GLN A 178 7.48 -3.23 -6.18
C GLN A 178 8.80 -2.46 -6.30
N ILE A 179 9.14 -1.98 -7.50
CA ILE A 179 10.37 -1.19 -7.67
C ILE A 179 10.23 0.23 -7.12
N GLU A 180 9.05 0.82 -7.20
CA GLU A 180 8.74 2.11 -6.56
C GLU A 180 8.83 2.00 -5.04
N GLU A 181 8.21 0.98 -4.43
CA GLU A 181 8.36 0.70 -2.99
C GLU A 181 9.83 0.43 -2.60
N ALA A 182 10.62 -0.23 -3.47
CA ALA A 182 12.05 -0.44 -3.22
C ALA A 182 12.82 0.89 -3.18
N LEU A 183 12.49 1.83 -4.07
CA LEU A 183 13.12 3.15 -4.17
C LEU A 183 12.63 4.12 -3.09
N GLU A 184 11.41 3.96 -2.57
CA GLU A 184 10.95 4.66 -1.37
C GLU A 184 11.77 4.25 -0.13
N LEU A 185 12.13 2.96 -0.03
CA LEU A 185 12.94 2.43 1.05
C LEU A 185 14.42 2.80 0.92
N ASP A 186 14.98 2.73 -0.29
CA ASP A 186 16.35 3.15 -0.59
C ASP A 186 16.41 3.93 -1.92
N PRO A 187 16.29 5.28 -1.86
CA PRO A 187 16.38 6.13 -3.03
C PRO A 187 17.75 6.10 -3.72
N ARG A 188 18.79 5.57 -3.07
CA ARG A 188 20.15 5.48 -3.62
C ARG A 188 20.42 4.13 -4.28
N TYR A 189 19.42 3.24 -4.35
CA TYR A 189 19.61 1.90 -4.89
C TYR A 189 19.67 1.90 -6.42
N VAL A 190 20.86 2.08 -6.99
CA VAL A 190 21.08 2.23 -8.44
C VAL A 190 20.52 1.08 -9.27
N LYS A 191 20.60 -0.17 -8.76
CA LYS A 191 20.00 -1.33 -9.47
C LYS A 191 18.48 -1.21 -9.60
N ALA A 192 17.80 -0.62 -8.61
CA ALA A 192 16.37 -0.41 -8.66
C ALA A 192 15.99 0.72 -9.64
N TRP A 193 16.80 1.79 -9.74
CA TRP A 193 16.63 2.81 -10.78
C TRP A 193 16.77 2.24 -12.19
N ALA A 194 17.81 1.43 -12.42
CA ALA A 194 17.98 0.74 -13.69
C ALA A 194 16.79 -0.18 -14.02
N ARG A 195 16.31 -0.95 -13.03
CA ARG A 195 15.15 -1.84 -13.18
C ARG A 195 13.86 -1.08 -13.46
N LYS A 196 13.65 0.07 -12.80
CA LYS A 196 12.49 0.94 -13.06
C LYS A 196 12.51 1.43 -14.50
N GLY A 197 13.67 1.89 -14.98
CA GLY A 197 13.86 2.26 -16.38
C GLY A 197 13.55 1.10 -17.34
N ASP A 198 14.01 -0.12 -17.05
CA ASP A 198 13.71 -1.32 -17.86
C ASP A 198 12.20 -1.59 -17.94
N ILE A 199 11.49 -1.49 -16.81
CA ILE A 199 10.03 -1.68 -16.73
C ILE A 199 9.32 -0.63 -17.56
N GLU A 200 9.70 0.64 -17.42
CA GLU A 200 9.12 1.76 -18.14
C GLU A 200 9.36 1.67 -19.65
N VAL A 201 10.52 1.14 -20.09
CA VAL A 201 10.77 0.83 -21.51
C VAL A 201 9.74 -0.18 -22.04
N VAL A 202 9.51 -1.27 -21.29
CA VAL A 202 8.56 -2.31 -21.72
C VAL A 202 7.13 -1.76 -21.74
N MET A 203 6.81 -0.85 -20.84
CA MET A 203 5.52 -0.14 -20.79
C MET A 203 5.41 0.99 -21.81
N LYS A 204 6.40 1.18 -22.70
CA LYS A 204 6.48 2.28 -23.69
C LYS A 204 6.47 3.69 -23.08
N GLU A 205 6.73 3.83 -21.79
CA GLU A 205 6.86 5.10 -21.06
C GLU A 205 8.29 5.65 -21.20
N TYR A 206 8.74 5.90 -22.43
CA TYR A 206 10.15 6.19 -22.72
C TYR A 206 10.66 7.46 -22.02
N HIS A 207 9.84 8.50 -21.86
CA HIS A 207 10.25 9.71 -21.13
C HIS A 207 10.53 9.42 -19.66
N LYS A 208 9.70 8.60 -18.99
CA LYS A 208 9.94 8.17 -17.61
C LYS A 208 11.16 7.28 -17.50
N ALA A 209 11.34 6.36 -18.46
CA ALA A 209 12.52 5.50 -18.50
C ALA A 209 13.82 6.31 -18.57
N MET A 210 13.86 7.38 -19.38
CA MET A 210 15.00 8.30 -19.42
C MET A 210 15.28 8.92 -18.05
N ASP A 211 14.24 9.41 -17.37
CA ASP A 211 14.38 10.03 -16.04
C ASP A 211 14.86 9.01 -15.00
N SER A 212 14.34 7.79 -15.00
CA SER A 212 14.77 6.71 -14.12
C SER A 212 16.25 6.34 -14.32
N TYR A 213 16.71 6.21 -15.57
CA TYR A 213 18.13 5.95 -15.83
C TYR A 213 19.02 7.13 -15.45
N LYS A 214 18.59 8.37 -15.73
CA LYS A 214 19.31 9.58 -15.32
C LYS A 214 19.44 9.68 -13.80
N ALA A 215 18.36 9.39 -13.04
CA ALA A 215 18.40 9.34 -11.58
C ALA A 215 19.43 8.32 -11.06
N GLY A 216 19.51 7.13 -11.68
CA GLY A 216 20.57 6.17 -11.38
C GLY A 216 21.99 6.70 -11.66
N LEU A 217 22.17 7.43 -12.76
CA LEU A 217 23.46 8.04 -13.15
C LEU A 217 23.84 9.25 -12.28
N GLU A 218 22.88 9.96 -11.69
CA GLU A 218 23.17 11.01 -10.71
C GLU A 218 23.83 10.43 -9.46
N ILE A 219 23.46 9.21 -9.07
CA ILE A 219 24.04 8.49 -7.93
C ILE A 219 25.38 7.85 -8.32
N GLU A 220 25.42 7.12 -9.44
CA GLU A 220 26.61 6.44 -9.96
C GLU A 220 26.81 6.80 -11.43
N LYS A 221 27.60 7.85 -11.68
CA LYS A 221 27.82 8.45 -13.01
C LYS A 221 28.30 7.47 -14.07
N ASP A 222 29.03 6.43 -13.66
CA ASP A 222 29.60 5.42 -14.55
C ASP A 222 28.86 4.08 -14.56
N ASN A 223 27.65 4.02 -14.00
CA ASN A 223 26.88 2.78 -13.96
C ASN A 223 26.58 2.26 -15.38
N PRO A 224 27.09 1.06 -15.75
CA PRO A 224 26.99 0.57 -17.13
C PRO A 224 25.55 0.24 -17.51
N THR A 225 24.72 -0.22 -16.56
CA THR A 225 23.33 -0.61 -16.83
C THR A 225 22.48 0.62 -17.15
N CYS A 226 22.62 1.68 -16.35
CA CYS A 226 21.89 2.92 -16.60
C CYS A 226 22.35 3.61 -17.90
N LYS A 227 23.67 3.63 -18.20
CA LYS A 227 24.18 4.17 -19.47
C LYS A 227 23.62 3.41 -20.67
N ALA A 228 23.70 2.07 -20.65
CA ALA A 228 23.17 1.22 -21.72
C ALA A 228 21.66 1.37 -21.87
N GLY A 229 20.92 1.42 -20.76
CA GLY A 229 19.48 1.65 -20.73
C GLY A 229 19.09 2.99 -21.34
N LEU A 230 19.78 4.06 -20.97
CA LEU A 230 19.55 5.40 -21.52
C LEU A 230 19.83 5.45 -23.03
N GLN A 231 20.95 4.87 -23.48
CA GLN A 231 21.27 4.74 -24.91
C GLN A 231 20.21 3.95 -25.68
N LYS A 232 19.74 2.84 -25.10
CA LYS A 232 18.66 2.02 -25.68
C LYS A 232 17.38 2.83 -25.84
N VAL A 233 16.96 3.57 -24.81
CA VAL A 233 15.75 4.40 -24.86
C VAL A 233 15.88 5.50 -25.91
N MET A 234 17.03 6.18 -25.98
CA MET A 234 17.30 7.17 -27.03
C MET A 234 17.21 6.57 -28.44
N GLY A 235 17.76 5.36 -28.64
CA GLY A 235 17.63 4.63 -29.89
C GLY A 235 16.17 4.30 -30.23
N LEU A 236 15.37 3.86 -29.26
CA LEU A 236 13.95 3.57 -29.44
C LEU A 236 13.15 4.83 -29.77
N ILE A 237 13.45 5.97 -29.14
CA ILE A 237 12.81 7.27 -29.46
C ILE A 237 13.12 7.66 -30.90
N ASN A 238 14.38 7.58 -31.33
CA ASN A 238 14.77 7.96 -32.70
C ASN A 238 14.21 7.00 -33.76
N GLN A 239 14.10 5.71 -33.46
CA GLN A 239 13.56 4.70 -34.37
C GLN A 239 12.03 4.66 -34.36
N SER A 240 11.37 5.16 -33.30
CA SER A 240 9.91 5.10 -33.17
C SER A 240 9.15 5.77 -34.33
N ALA A 241 9.74 6.78 -34.97
CA ALA A 241 9.16 7.42 -36.14
C ALA A 241 9.09 6.49 -37.37
N SER A 242 9.98 5.50 -37.48
CA SER A 242 10.11 4.61 -38.65
C SER A 242 9.73 3.15 -38.38
N THR A 243 9.75 2.68 -37.12
CA THR A 243 9.55 1.25 -36.80
C THR A 243 8.28 0.93 -36.02
N MET A 244 7.62 1.91 -35.39
CA MET A 244 6.36 1.68 -34.65
C MET A 244 5.15 1.78 -35.59
N THR A 245 4.14 0.93 -35.36
CA THR A 245 2.87 1.08 -36.09
C THR A 245 2.15 2.36 -35.67
N GLU A 246 1.21 2.81 -36.49
CA GLU A 246 0.41 3.99 -36.14
C GLU A 246 -0.37 3.79 -34.83
N GLU A 247 -0.88 2.58 -34.57
CA GLU A 247 -1.54 2.28 -33.30
C GLU A 247 -0.59 2.39 -32.12
N GLU A 248 0.64 1.88 -32.24
CA GLU A 248 1.61 1.96 -31.15
C GLU A 248 2.09 3.40 -30.88
N ARG A 249 2.20 4.22 -31.92
CA ARG A 249 2.52 5.65 -31.78
C ARG A 249 1.39 6.38 -31.05
N LYS A 250 0.15 6.08 -31.43
CA LYS A 250 -1.05 6.65 -30.79
C LYS A 250 -1.18 6.23 -29.33
N GLU A 251 -1.02 4.94 -29.04
CA GLU A 251 -1.02 4.39 -27.67
C GLU A 251 0.01 5.10 -26.78
N ARG A 252 1.24 5.26 -27.28
CA ARG A 252 2.30 5.98 -26.55
C ARG A 252 1.93 7.45 -26.28
N ALA A 253 1.40 8.16 -27.28
CA ALA A 253 0.96 9.54 -27.11
C ALA A 253 -0.22 9.66 -26.13
N GLU A 254 -1.17 8.72 -26.16
CA GLU A 254 -2.29 8.67 -25.21
C GLU A 254 -1.81 8.45 -23.77
N HIS A 255 -0.89 7.50 -23.57
CA HIS A 255 -0.26 7.27 -22.26
C HIS A 255 0.50 8.51 -21.76
N ALA A 256 1.24 9.18 -22.64
CA ALA A 256 1.90 10.43 -22.31
C ALA A 256 0.92 11.54 -21.93
N MET A 257 -0.21 11.67 -22.65
CA MET A 257 -1.24 12.65 -22.35
C MET A 257 -1.98 12.38 -21.04
N ALA A 258 -1.95 11.15 -20.52
CA ALA A 258 -2.43 10.80 -19.19
C ALA A 258 -1.45 11.21 -18.06
N ASP A 259 -0.21 11.58 -18.38
CA ASP A 259 0.80 12.00 -17.42
C ASP A 259 0.61 13.48 -17.03
N PRO A 260 0.35 13.80 -15.74
CA PRO A 260 0.16 15.19 -15.29
C PRO A 260 1.37 16.09 -15.57
N GLU A 261 2.60 15.55 -15.57
CA GLU A 261 3.79 16.33 -15.88
C GLU A 261 3.79 16.77 -17.35
N ILE A 262 3.44 15.85 -18.25
CA ILE A 262 3.35 16.14 -19.68
C ILE A 262 2.24 17.16 -19.96
N GLN A 263 1.08 17.02 -19.32
CA GLN A 263 0.00 18.01 -19.42
C GLN A 263 0.45 19.40 -18.96
N ALA A 264 1.18 19.48 -17.84
CA ALA A 264 1.71 20.73 -17.33
C ALA A 264 2.72 21.37 -18.29
N ILE A 265 3.58 20.56 -18.92
CA ILE A 265 4.52 21.05 -19.94
C ILE A 265 3.77 21.60 -21.17
N LEU A 266 2.73 20.90 -21.64
CA LEU A 266 1.94 21.35 -22.79
C LEU A 266 1.08 22.59 -22.52
N ALA A 267 0.69 22.80 -21.27
CA ALA A 267 -0.06 23.98 -20.84
C ALA A 267 0.81 25.23 -20.69
N ASP A 268 2.14 25.09 -20.66
CA ASP A 268 3.08 26.21 -20.53
C ASP A 268 3.06 27.10 -21.79
N PRO A 269 2.67 28.38 -21.69
CA PRO A 269 2.58 29.27 -22.84
C PRO A 269 3.90 29.46 -23.59
N VAL A 270 5.03 29.38 -22.88
CA VAL A 270 6.36 29.51 -23.47
C VAL A 270 6.67 28.26 -24.30
N VAL A 271 6.36 27.07 -23.77
CA VAL A 271 6.51 25.81 -24.52
C VAL A 271 5.63 25.82 -25.76
N GLN A 272 4.35 26.23 -25.65
CA GLN A 272 3.46 26.33 -26.80
C GLN A 272 3.99 27.29 -27.87
N GLN A 273 4.58 28.41 -27.47
CA GLN A 273 5.20 29.34 -28.42
C GLN A 273 6.41 28.70 -29.11
N VAL A 274 7.29 28.02 -28.36
CA VAL A 274 8.45 27.32 -28.93
C VAL A 274 8.01 26.23 -29.92
N LEU A 275 6.94 25.49 -29.62
CA LEU A 275 6.37 24.49 -30.53
C LEU A 275 5.83 25.12 -31.83
N ARG A 276 5.20 26.30 -31.76
CA ARG A 276 4.80 27.06 -32.97
C ARG A 276 6.01 27.56 -33.76
N ASP A 277 7.01 28.08 -33.05
CA ASP A 277 8.22 28.65 -33.66
C ASP A 277 9.02 27.61 -34.44
N PHE A 278 8.95 26.31 -34.12
CA PHE A 278 9.60 25.27 -34.94
C PHE A 278 9.12 25.27 -36.40
N ASN A 279 7.86 25.63 -36.66
CA ASN A 279 7.31 25.76 -38.01
C ASN A 279 7.39 27.19 -38.57
N GLU A 280 7.16 28.20 -37.72
CA GLU A 280 7.01 29.59 -38.16
C GLU A 280 8.33 30.39 -38.14
N ASN A 281 9.22 30.10 -37.18
CA ASN A 281 10.48 30.82 -36.98
C ASN A 281 11.57 29.91 -36.37
N PRO A 282 12.20 29.04 -37.17
CA PRO A 282 13.16 28.04 -36.66
C PRO A 282 14.35 28.66 -35.91
N ASN A 283 14.72 29.91 -36.22
CA ASN A 283 15.79 30.61 -35.50
C ASN A 283 15.39 30.94 -34.06
N ALA A 284 14.14 31.39 -33.83
CA ALA A 284 13.62 31.67 -32.50
C ALA A 284 13.47 30.38 -31.68
N ALA A 285 12.96 29.31 -32.28
CA ALA A 285 12.89 27.99 -31.64
C ALA A 285 14.28 27.49 -31.21
N ASN A 286 15.27 27.56 -32.11
CA ASN A 286 16.65 27.19 -31.81
C ASN A 286 17.29 28.05 -30.71
N GLN A 287 16.92 29.34 -30.63
CA GLN A 287 17.37 30.23 -29.56
C GLN A 287 16.78 29.82 -28.21
N ALA A 288 15.48 29.52 -28.15
CA ALA A 288 14.82 29.03 -26.93
C ALA A 288 15.39 27.69 -26.47
N MET A 289 15.76 26.80 -27.40
CA MET A 289 16.40 25.51 -27.11
C MET A 289 17.82 25.63 -26.54
N ARG A 290 18.43 26.83 -26.49
CA ARG A 290 19.71 27.06 -25.79
C ARG A 290 19.55 26.99 -24.27
N ASP A 291 18.38 27.35 -23.75
CA ASP A 291 18.05 27.22 -22.33
C ASP A 291 17.92 25.72 -21.97
N PRO A 292 18.72 25.19 -21.03
CA PRO A 292 18.65 23.78 -20.64
C PRO A 292 17.29 23.36 -20.09
N PHE A 293 16.58 24.26 -19.42
CA PHE A 293 15.27 23.95 -18.85
C PHE A 293 14.21 23.80 -19.95
N MET A 294 14.14 24.74 -20.89
CA MET A 294 13.28 24.62 -22.07
C MET A 294 13.63 23.38 -22.90
N ARG A 295 14.92 23.13 -23.15
CA ARG A 295 15.38 21.94 -23.88
C ARG A 295 14.90 20.66 -23.22
N GLY A 296 15.04 20.53 -21.90
CA GLY A 296 14.58 19.35 -21.17
C GLY A 296 13.08 19.11 -21.31
N LYS A 297 12.26 20.17 -21.30
CA LYS A 297 10.81 20.06 -21.55
C LYS A 297 10.50 19.55 -22.96
N ILE A 298 11.14 20.12 -23.98
CA ILE A 298 10.94 19.69 -25.37
C ILE A 298 11.44 18.26 -25.60
N GLU A 299 12.62 17.92 -25.07
CA GLU A 299 13.15 16.53 -25.09
C GLU A 299 12.15 15.56 -24.46
N LYS A 300 11.52 15.94 -23.35
CA LYS A 300 10.50 15.12 -22.67
C LYS A 300 9.25 14.92 -23.55
N LEU A 301 8.78 15.96 -24.25
CA LEU A 301 7.67 15.85 -25.20
C LEU A 301 7.99 14.98 -26.43
N ILE A 302 9.24 15.00 -26.90
CA ILE A 302 9.71 14.12 -27.98
C ILE A 302 9.80 12.68 -27.46
N ALA A 303 10.39 12.49 -26.27
CA ALA A 303 10.50 11.19 -25.62
C ALA A 303 9.14 10.61 -25.24
N SER A 304 8.10 11.42 -25.09
CA SER A 304 6.74 10.97 -24.83
C SER A 304 5.94 10.69 -26.11
N GLY A 305 6.49 11.02 -27.29
CA GLY A 305 5.86 10.77 -28.60
C GLY A 305 4.82 11.81 -29.01
N ILE A 306 4.66 12.90 -28.25
CA ILE A 306 3.70 13.97 -28.53
C ILE A 306 4.22 14.90 -29.61
N VAL A 307 5.52 15.20 -29.57
CA VAL A 307 6.20 16.02 -30.57
C VAL A 307 7.07 15.11 -31.43
N GLN A 308 6.88 15.18 -32.74
CA GLN A 308 7.73 14.47 -33.70
C GLN A 308 8.87 15.40 -34.13
N THR A 309 10.09 14.86 -34.18
CA THR A 309 11.20 15.53 -34.84
C THR A 309 11.14 15.21 -36.34
N ALA A 310 11.10 16.25 -37.17
CA ALA A 310 11.17 16.13 -38.63
C ALA A 310 12.54 15.63 -39.12
#